data_AF-A0A524F6I2-F1
#
_entry.id   AF-A0A524F6I2-F1
#
_cell.length_a   1.000
_cell.length_b   1.000
_cell.length_c   1.000
_cell.angle_alpha   90.00
_cell.angle_beta   90.00
_cell.angle_gamma   90.00
#
_symmetry.space_group_name_H-M   'P 1'
#
loop_
_entity.id
_entity.type
_entity.pdbx_description
1 polymer ?
#
loop_
_entity_poly.entity_id
_entity_poly.type
_entity_poly.pdbx_seq_one_letter_code
_entity_poly.pdbx_strand_id
1 'polypeptide(L)'
;MPNLLWWKVAMLINSIGATVFIFITDLKTFDFKLKGLLAYVIMILGIIQFLYPVNNSQEFEILSYFDLRFLIIGIMIPIYFFYLAWKPSPYRIPSITLGSGIILYILGALITAELILNALAQIRILIYFISLILKVLGLVLFVYGVSIFTVKFSK
;
A
#
# COMPACT_ATOMS: atom_id res chain seq x y z
N MET A 1 6.28 8.66 24.40
CA MET A 1 5.32 8.32 23.34
C MET A 1 5.96 8.68 22.01
N PRO A 2 5.97 7.80 21.00
CA PRO A 2 6.48 8.16 19.68
C PRO A 2 5.72 9.38 19.17
N ASN A 3 6.28 10.08 18.19
CA ASN A 3 5.75 11.31 17.62
C ASN A 3 4.37 11.05 16.94
N LEU A 4 3.31 10.90 17.74
CA LEU A 4 1.98 10.42 17.35
C LEU A 4 1.35 11.32 16.28
N LEU A 5 1.57 12.62 16.41
CA LEU A 5 1.13 13.61 15.42
C LEU A 5 1.76 13.33 14.04
N TRP A 6 3.06 13.06 13.99
CA TRP A 6 3.74 12.75 12.73
C TRP A 6 3.29 11.43 12.14
N TRP A 7 3.06 10.42 12.98
CA TRP A 7 2.47 9.17 12.53
C TRP A 7 1.08 9.41 11.91
N LYS A 8 0.20 10.17 12.58
CA LYS A 8 -1.12 10.53 12.04
C LYS A 8 -1.04 11.29 10.71
N VAL A 9 -0.12 12.25 10.59
CA VAL A 9 0.11 12.98 9.34
C VAL A 9 0.56 12.02 8.23
N ALA A 10 1.51 11.12 8.51
CA ALA A 10 1.95 10.12 7.56
C ALA A 10 0.80 9.21 7.11
N MET A 11 -0.06 8.80 8.04
CA MET A 11 -1.23 7.96 7.73
C MET A 11 -2.29 8.71 6.91
N LEU A 12 -2.48 10.01 7.15
CA LEU A 12 -3.37 10.84 6.33
C LEU A 12 -2.85 10.97 4.90
N ILE A 13 -1.55 11.26 4.73
CA ILE A 13 -0.91 11.32 3.39
C ILE A 13 -1.07 9.98 2.66
N ASN A 14 -0.83 8.87 3.36
CA ASN A 14 -1.02 7.53 2.81
C ASN A 14 -2.48 7.29 2.39
N SER A 15 -3.44 7.64 3.24
CA SER A 15 -4.87 7.57 2.93
C SER A 15 -5.26 8.38 1.70
N ILE A 16 -4.71 9.58 1.52
CA ILE A 16 -4.95 10.41 0.32
C ILE A 16 -4.42 9.72 -0.93
N GLY A 17 -3.17 9.27 -0.91
CA GLY A 17 -2.57 8.55 -2.05
C GLY A 17 -3.36 7.29 -2.42
N ALA A 18 -3.75 6.51 -1.42
CA ALA A 18 -4.56 5.31 -1.59
C ALA A 18 -5.97 5.59 -2.15
N THR A 19 -6.62 6.67 -1.67
CA THR A 19 -7.92 7.13 -2.15
C THR A 19 -7.87 7.50 -3.63
N VAL A 20 -6.90 8.34 -4.01
CA VAL A 20 -6.71 8.77 -5.40
C VAL A 20 -6.48 7.56 -6.30
N PHE A 21 -5.62 6.63 -5.88
CA PHE A 21 -5.35 5.41 -6.63
C PHE A 21 -6.63 4.60 -6.87
N ILE A 22 -7.37 4.26 -5.80
CA ILE A 22 -8.58 3.43 -5.92
C ILE A 22 -9.68 4.12 -6.73
N PHE A 23 -9.83 5.43 -6.57
CA PHE A 23 -10.79 6.20 -7.36
C PHE A 23 -10.46 6.14 -8.86
N ILE A 24 -9.18 6.32 -9.23
CA ILE A 24 -8.74 6.24 -10.62
C ILE A 24 -8.92 4.82 -11.16
N THR A 25 -8.58 3.79 -10.37
CA THR A 25 -8.80 2.39 -10.75
C THR A 25 -10.29 2.10 -10.98
N ASP A 26 -11.19 2.55 -10.11
CA ASP A 26 -12.63 2.37 -10.33
C ASP A 26 -13.09 3.07 -11.61
N LEU A 27 -12.70 4.34 -11.81
CA LEU A 27 -13.07 5.13 -12.97
C LEU A 27 -12.57 4.50 -14.30
N LYS A 28 -11.31 4.03 -14.34
CA LYS A 28 -10.65 3.59 -15.59
C LYS A 28 -10.75 2.10 -15.85
N THR A 29 -10.95 1.28 -14.83
CA THR A 29 -10.93 -0.18 -14.95
C THR A 29 -12.30 -0.79 -14.80
N PHE A 30 -13.06 -0.30 -13.82
CA PHE A 30 -14.38 -0.80 -13.54
C PHE A 30 -15.47 0.06 -14.19
N ASP A 31 -15.10 1.03 -15.05
CA ASP A 31 -16.00 2.01 -15.65
C ASP A 31 -16.92 2.68 -14.60
N PHE A 32 -16.34 2.98 -13.43
CA PHE A 32 -17.03 3.59 -12.29
C PHE A 32 -18.19 2.74 -11.71
N LYS A 33 -18.18 1.42 -11.89
CA LYS A 33 -19.20 0.51 -11.33
C LYS A 33 -19.29 0.57 -9.80
N LEU A 34 -18.18 0.81 -9.10
CA LEU A 34 -18.18 0.92 -7.63
C LEU A 34 -18.49 2.35 -7.17
N LYS A 35 -18.67 3.31 -8.10
CA LYS A 35 -19.02 4.72 -7.85
C LYS A 35 -18.08 5.42 -6.87
N GLY A 36 -16.81 5.00 -6.83
CA GLY A 36 -15.82 5.50 -5.89
C GLY A 36 -16.07 5.12 -4.43
N LEU A 37 -17.02 4.23 -4.12
CA LEU A 37 -17.42 3.89 -2.75
C LEU A 37 -16.21 3.49 -1.89
N LEU A 38 -15.35 2.62 -2.41
CA LEU A 38 -14.14 2.20 -1.70
C LEU A 38 -13.17 3.35 -1.44
N ALA A 39 -13.00 4.25 -2.42
CA ALA A 39 -12.15 5.44 -2.26
C ALA A 39 -12.70 6.36 -1.15
N TYR A 40 -14.01 6.60 -1.13
CA TYR A 40 -14.64 7.41 -0.09
C TYR A 40 -14.49 6.78 1.29
N VAL A 41 -14.68 5.46 1.41
CA VAL A 41 -14.48 4.74 2.69
C VAL A 41 -13.06 4.93 3.19
N ILE A 42 -12.04 4.77 2.34
CA ILE A 42 -10.63 4.94 2.74
C ILE A 42 -10.34 6.37 3.20
N MET A 43 -10.87 7.36 2.50
CA MET A 43 -10.66 8.76 2.85
C MET A 43 -11.34 9.12 4.18
N ILE A 44 -12.59 8.71 4.36
CA ILE A 44 -13.35 8.92 5.60
C ILE A 44 -12.61 8.29 6.78
N LEU A 45 -12.17 7.03 6.65
CA LEU A 45 -11.41 6.35 7.70
C LEU A 45 -10.07 7.05 7.98
N GLY A 46 -9.39 7.59 6.95
CA GLY A 46 -8.18 8.37 7.12
C GLY A 46 -8.39 9.67 7.89
N ILE A 47 -9.48 10.39 7.61
CA ILE A 47 -9.86 11.61 8.34
C ILE A 47 -10.22 11.27 9.79
N ILE A 48 -11.00 10.21 10.01
CA ILE A 48 -11.33 9.74 11.37
C ILE A 48 -10.05 9.39 12.13
N GLN A 49 -9.14 8.62 11.53
CA GLN A 49 -7.86 8.25 12.14
C GLN A 49 -7.01 9.48 12.52
N PHE A 50 -7.01 10.51 11.68
CA PHE A 50 -6.28 11.75 11.96
C PHE A 50 -6.88 12.51 13.16
N LEU A 51 -8.20 12.69 13.17
CA LEU A 51 -8.91 13.50 14.17
C LEU A 51 -9.11 12.77 15.52
N TYR A 52 -9.12 11.44 15.54
CA TYR A 52 -9.42 10.66 16.74
C TYR A 52 -8.40 10.92 17.86
N PRO A 53 -8.79 11.40 19.04
CA PRO A 53 -7.86 11.67 20.13
C PRO A 53 -7.25 10.36 20.67
N VAL A 54 -5.95 10.36 20.95
CA VAL A 54 -5.25 9.19 21.52
C VAL A 54 -4.54 9.63 22.79
N ASN A 55 -5.10 9.23 23.93
CA ASN A 55 -4.67 9.59 25.26
C ASN A 55 -4.06 8.39 26.02
N ASN A 56 -4.35 7.17 25.58
CA ASN A 56 -3.83 5.93 26.17
C ASN A 56 -3.41 4.91 25.09
N SER A 57 -2.76 3.82 25.51
CA SER A 57 -2.29 2.76 24.62
C SER A 57 -3.42 1.97 23.96
N GLN A 58 -4.54 1.79 24.67
CA GLN A 58 -5.68 1.02 24.15
C GLN A 58 -6.37 1.75 22.98
N GLU A 59 -6.50 3.07 23.05
CA GLU A 59 -6.99 3.91 21.96
C GLU A 59 -6.07 3.85 20.74
N PHE A 60 -4.76 3.76 20.95
CA PHE A 60 -3.80 3.60 19.87
C PHE A 60 -3.93 2.25 19.16
N GLU A 61 -4.15 1.17 19.92
CA GLU A 61 -4.38 -0.17 19.36
C GLU A 61 -5.65 -0.22 18.51
N ILE A 62 -6.75 0.37 19.01
CA ILE A 62 -8.00 0.49 18.26
C ILE A 62 -7.75 1.23 16.94
N LEU A 63 -7.02 2.34 17.01
CA LEU A 63 -6.70 3.13 15.82
C LEU A 63 -5.86 2.35 14.81
N SER A 64 -4.95 1.51 15.29
CA SER A 64 -4.07 0.68 14.46
C SER A 64 -4.85 -0.40 13.69
N TYR A 65 -6.02 -0.85 14.18
CA TYR A 65 -6.87 -1.77 13.41
C TYR A 65 -7.43 -1.16 12.14
N PHE A 66 -7.55 0.17 12.07
CA PHE A 66 -7.99 0.83 10.84
C PHE A 66 -6.98 0.58 9.72
N ASP A 67 -5.71 0.30 10.04
CA ASP A 67 -4.65 0.09 9.05
C ASP A 67 -4.82 -1.24 8.29
N LEU A 68 -5.65 -2.16 8.78
CA LEU A 68 -6.03 -3.37 8.05
C LEU A 68 -6.65 -3.07 6.68
N ARG A 69 -7.26 -1.88 6.52
CA ARG A 69 -7.77 -1.42 5.22
C ARG A 69 -6.66 -1.38 4.16
N PHE A 70 -5.43 -1.03 4.54
CA PHE A 70 -4.31 -0.98 3.61
C PHE A 70 -3.88 -2.35 3.10
N LEU A 71 -4.20 -3.45 3.79
CA LEU A 71 -3.98 -4.81 3.28
C LEU A 71 -4.88 -5.10 2.08
N ILE A 72 -6.15 -4.70 2.15
CA ILE A 72 -7.11 -4.87 1.03
C ILE A 72 -6.59 -4.12 -0.19
N ILE A 73 -6.17 -2.87 0.00
CA ILE A 73 -5.58 -2.05 -1.06
C ILE A 73 -4.32 -2.74 -1.60
N GLY A 74 -3.41 -3.12 -0.70
CA GLY A 74 -2.16 -3.81 -1.04
C GLY A 74 -2.36 -5.07 -1.87
N ILE A 75 -3.48 -5.77 -1.73
CA ILE A 75 -3.85 -6.94 -2.56
C ILE A 75 -4.49 -6.50 -3.88
N MET A 76 -5.36 -5.51 -3.87
CA MET A 76 -6.06 -5.04 -5.07
C MET A 76 -5.10 -4.42 -6.10
N ILE A 77 -4.08 -3.67 -5.67
CA ILE A 77 -3.18 -2.99 -6.61
C ILE A 77 -2.39 -3.97 -7.50
N PRO A 78 -1.71 -5.00 -6.97
CA PRO A 78 -1.04 -6.01 -7.79
C PRO A 78 -2.00 -6.73 -8.73
N ILE A 79 -3.18 -7.14 -8.23
CA ILE A 79 -4.20 -7.82 -9.06
C ILE A 79 -4.56 -6.96 -10.27
N TYR A 80 -4.75 -5.65 -10.07
CA TYR A 80 -5.04 -4.73 -11.15
C TYR A 80 -3.90 -4.67 -12.19
N PHE A 81 -2.65 -4.53 -11.75
CA PHE A 81 -1.53 -4.49 -12.68
C PHE A 81 -1.32 -5.83 -13.41
N PHE A 82 -1.53 -6.97 -12.76
CA PHE A 82 -1.49 -8.26 -13.44
C PHE A 82 -2.66 -8.44 -14.41
N TYR A 83 -3.83 -7.91 -14.10
CA TYR A 83 -4.95 -7.88 -15.04
C TYR A 83 -4.62 -7.05 -16.29
N LEU A 84 -4.01 -5.88 -16.14
CA LEU A 84 -3.52 -5.09 -17.28
C LEU A 84 -2.45 -5.83 -18.10
N ALA A 85 -1.63 -6.64 -17.44
CA ALA A 85 -0.60 -7.45 -18.10
C ALA A 85 -1.14 -8.69 -18.82
N TRP A 86 -2.37 -9.11 -18.52
CA TRP A 86 -2.95 -10.33 -19.10
C TRP A 86 -3.19 -10.20 -20.61
N LYS A 87 -3.58 -9.01 -21.08
CA LYS A 87 -3.83 -8.77 -22.50
C LYS A 87 -2.56 -8.30 -23.21
N PRO A 88 -2.37 -8.65 -24.51
CA PRO A 88 -1.29 -8.08 -25.32
C PRO A 88 -1.46 -6.56 -25.38
N SER A 89 -0.59 -5.85 -24.67
CA SER A 89 -0.67 -4.41 -24.49
C SER A 89 0.73 -3.85 -24.37
N PRO A 90 1.00 -2.63 -24.89
CA PRO A 90 2.27 -1.96 -24.65
C PRO A 90 2.57 -1.77 -23.16
N TYR A 91 1.54 -1.83 -22.29
CA TYR A 91 1.64 -1.71 -20.84
C TYR A 91 1.94 -3.03 -20.12
N ARG A 92 2.08 -4.16 -20.84
CA ARG A 92 2.25 -5.48 -20.21
C ARG A 92 3.47 -5.57 -19.29
N ILE A 93 4.67 -5.29 -19.81
CA ILE A 93 5.90 -5.37 -19.02
C ILE A 93 5.89 -4.35 -17.86
N PRO A 94 5.57 -3.06 -18.08
CA PRO A 94 5.47 -2.10 -16.98
C PRO A 94 4.50 -2.55 -15.87
N SER A 95 3.36 -3.12 -16.24
CA SER A 95 2.37 -3.57 -15.26
C SER A 95 2.87 -4.78 -14.47
N ILE A 96 3.53 -5.76 -15.10
CA ILE A 96 4.16 -6.89 -14.37
C ILE A 96 5.22 -6.37 -13.39
N THR A 97 6.03 -5.41 -13.83
CA THR A 97 7.07 -4.82 -12.98
C THR A 97 6.48 -4.08 -11.78
N LEU A 98 5.41 -3.30 -12.00
CA LEU A 98 4.66 -2.62 -10.93
C LEU A 98 4.03 -3.60 -9.94
N GLY A 99 3.29 -4.60 -10.45
CA GLY A 99 2.63 -5.61 -9.61
C GLY A 99 3.64 -6.39 -8.77
N SER A 100 4.75 -6.81 -9.38
CA SER A 100 5.84 -7.52 -8.69
C SER A 100 6.52 -6.64 -7.63
N GLY A 101 6.78 -5.37 -7.94
CA GLY A 101 7.38 -4.43 -7.00
C GLY A 101 6.54 -4.23 -5.75
N ILE A 102 5.22 -4.10 -5.92
CA ILE A 102 4.27 -3.94 -4.80
C ILE A 102 4.21 -5.22 -3.96
N ILE A 103 4.17 -6.40 -4.57
CA ILE A 103 4.21 -7.68 -3.84
C ILE A 103 5.47 -7.77 -2.99
N LEU A 104 6.65 -7.48 -3.55
CA LEU A 104 7.91 -7.52 -2.80
C LEU A 104 7.92 -6.54 -1.63
N TYR A 105 7.40 -5.33 -1.84
CA TYR A 105 7.28 -4.34 -0.77
C TYR A 105 6.37 -4.84 0.36
N ILE A 106 5.20 -5.39 0.02
CA ILE A 106 4.25 -5.94 0.99
C ILE A 106 4.83 -7.13 1.73
N LEU A 107 5.49 -8.06 1.05
CA LEU A 107 6.16 -9.20 1.69
C LEU A 107 7.22 -8.70 2.68
N GLY A 108 8.02 -7.71 2.29
CA GLY A 108 8.97 -7.07 3.20
C GLY A 108 8.29 -6.48 4.44
N ALA A 109 7.12 -5.84 4.29
CA ALA A 109 6.35 -5.30 5.41
C ALA A 109 5.74 -6.39 6.31
N LEU A 110 5.20 -7.46 5.72
CA LEU A 110 4.56 -8.55 6.45
C LEU A 110 5.54 -9.34 7.30
N ILE A 111 6.77 -9.58 6.82
CA ILE A 111 7.79 -10.33 7.59
C ILE A 111 8.18 -9.55 8.87
N THR A 112 8.03 -8.23 8.89
CA THR A 112 8.23 -7.38 10.08
C THR A 112 7.01 -7.28 10.99
N ALA A 113 5.93 -8.03 10.73
CA ALA A 113 4.80 -8.08 11.64
C ALA A 113 5.21 -8.70 12.98
N GLU A 114 4.71 -8.14 14.09
CA GLU A 114 4.99 -8.59 15.46
C GLU A 114 4.78 -10.10 15.65
N LEU A 115 3.74 -10.67 15.02
CA LEU A 115 3.46 -12.10 15.07
C LEU A 115 4.65 -12.95 14.58
N ILE A 116 5.30 -12.54 13.48
CA ILE A 116 6.44 -13.25 12.89
C ILE A 116 7.72 -12.97 13.70
N LEU A 117 7.90 -11.72 14.12
CA LEU A 117 9.07 -11.30 14.90
C LEU A 117 9.15 -11.93 16.29
N ASN A 118 8.01 -12.29 16.88
CA ASN A 118 7.95 -12.98 18.16
C ASN A 118 8.20 -14.48 18.00
N ALA A 119 7.73 -15.09 16.91
CA ALA A 119 8.03 -16.49 16.59
C ALA A 119 9.52 -16.73 16.26
N LEU A 120 10.20 -15.73 15.67
CA LEU A 120 11.59 -15.83 15.21
C LEU A 120 12.54 -14.88 15.95
N ALA A 121 12.29 -14.63 17.24
CA ALA A 121 12.98 -13.61 18.02
C ALA A 121 14.52 -13.71 17.99
N GLN A 122 15.07 -14.93 17.90
CA GLN A 122 16.52 -15.16 17.87
C GLN A 122 17.23 -14.60 16.63
N ILE A 123 16.52 -14.47 15.50
CA ILE A 123 17.04 -13.99 14.22
C ILE A 123 16.43 -12.64 13.80
N ARG A 124 15.90 -11.89 14.76
CA ARG A 124 15.17 -10.63 14.54
C ARG A 124 15.96 -9.60 13.71
N ILE A 125 17.27 -9.46 13.94
CA ILE A 125 18.13 -8.54 13.17
C ILE A 125 18.21 -8.95 11.70
N LEU A 126 18.40 -10.25 11.42
CA LEU A 126 18.44 -10.78 10.05
C LEU A 126 17.11 -10.56 9.34
N ILE A 127 15.99 -10.75 10.04
CA ILE A 127 14.66 -10.50 9.50
C ILE A 127 14.48 -9.04 9.08
N TYR A 128 14.89 -8.09 9.92
CA TYR A 128 14.85 -6.67 9.56
C TYR A 128 15.71 -6.37 8.32
N PHE A 129 16.87 -7.02 8.18
CA PHE A 129 17.73 -6.85 7.02
C PHE A 129 17.09 -7.40 5.74
N ILE A 130 16.49 -8.60 5.79
CA ILE A 130 15.75 -9.19 4.67
C ILE A 130 14.55 -8.30 4.29
N SER A 131 13.79 -7.83 5.29
CA SER A 131 12.66 -6.90 5.07
C SER A 131 13.10 -5.63 4.36
N LEU A 132 14.23 -5.05 4.77
CA LEU A 132 14.79 -3.85 4.14
C LEU A 132 15.14 -4.11 2.66
N ILE A 133 15.83 -5.21 2.37
CA ILE A 133 16.19 -5.59 1.00
C ILE A 133 14.94 -5.75 0.14
N LEU A 134 13.94 -6.47 0.63
CA LEU A 134 12.67 -6.67 -0.09
C LEU A 134 11.95 -5.34 -0.36
N LYS A 135 11.89 -4.44 0.62
CA LYS A 135 11.26 -3.12 0.47
C LYS A 135 12.01 -2.25 -0.54
N VAL A 136 13.35 -2.24 -0.51
CA VAL A 136 14.15 -1.47 -1.46
C VAL A 136 13.99 -2.02 -2.88
N LEU A 137 14.09 -3.33 -3.08
CA LEU A 137 13.85 -3.96 -4.38
C LEU A 137 12.43 -3.69 -4.90
N GLY A 138 11.44 -3.79 -4.01
CA GLY A 138 10.05 -3.47 -4.33
C GLY A 138 9.88 -2.02 -4.80
N LEU A 139 10.48 -1.07 -4.09
CA LEU A 139 10.47 0.35 -4.46
C LEU A 139 11.20 0.63 -5.78
N VAL A 140 12.35 -0.01 -6.01
CA VAL A 140 13.11 0.14 -7.26
C VAL A 140 12.28 -0.33 -8.45
N LEU A 141 11.66 -1.51 -8.36
CA LEU A 141 10.78 -2.04 -9.40
C LEU A 141 9.54 -1.16 -9.58
N PHE A 142 8.97 -0.64 -8.49
CA PHE A 142 7.84 0.27 -8.57
C PHE A 142 8.20 1.56 -9.33
N VAL A 143 9.30 2.23 -8.95
CA VAL A 143 9.76 3.47 -9.60
C VAL A 143 10.10 3.23 -11.08
N TYR A 144 10.80 2.14 -11.39
CA TYR A 144 11.11 1.74 -12.77
C TYR A 144 9.86 1.43 -13.58
N GLY A 145 8.89 0.73 -12.98
CA GLY A 145 7.61 0.44 -13.61
C GLY A 145 6.83 1.71 -13.93
N VAL A 146 6.74 2.65 -12.98
CA VAL A 146 6.03 3.93 -13.16
C VAL A 146 6.69 4.77 -14.26
N SER A 147 8.02 4.85 -14.30
CA SER A 147 8.71 5.67 -15.30
C SER A 147 8.43 5.20 -16.73
N ILE A 148 8.49 3.89 -16.99
CA ILE A 148 8.17 3.33 -18.30
C ILE A 148 6.69 3.45 -18.61
N PHE A 149 5.82 3.20 -17.62
CA PHE A 149 4.38 3.33 -17.80
C PHE A 149 4.01 4.77 -18.22
N THR A 150 4.60 5.77 -17.57
CA THR A 150 4.37 7.19 -17.84
C THR A 150 4.85 7.60 -19.23
N VAL A 151 6.06 7.19 -19.64
CA VAL A 151 6.62 7.48 -20.98
C VAL A 151 5.77 6.88 -22.10
N LYS A 152 5.14 5.73 -21.85
CA LYS A 152 4.23 5.10 -22.82
C LYS A 152 2.84 5.74 -22.86
N PHE A 153 2.42 6.35 -21.75
CA PHE A 153 1.11 7.01 -21.64
C PHE A 153 1.12 8.45 -22.16
N SER A 154 2.29 9.09 -22.22
CA SER A 154 2.45 10.47 -22.73
C SER A 154 2.64 10.57 -24.25
N LYS A 155 2.66 9.43 -24.96
CA LYS A 155 2.68 9.34 -26.43
C LYS A 155 1.31 8.98 -26.95
#